data_AF-X1EEL6-F1
#
_entry.id   AF-X1EEL6-F1
#
_cell.length_a   1.000
_cell.length_b   1.000
_cell.length_c   1.000
_cell.angle_alpha   90.00
_cell.angle_beta   90.00
_cell.angle_gamma   90.00
#
_symmetry.space_group_name_H-M   'P 1'
#
loop_
_entity.id
_entity.type
_entity.pdbx_description
1 polymer ?
#
loop_
_entity_poly.entity_id
_entity_poly.type
_entity_poly.pdbx_seq_one_letter_code
_entity_poly.pdbx_strand_id
1 'polypeptide(L)'
;MQMLSGNEDFPTLLFNTIKKNKVISIIGLSKNVSKTTTLNHIINILRDKQTFGVTSIGRDGEPYDTITQLPKPKIIVEKGTIFATAEDSLNNSDIKTELLKTTEFTTPLGIINIYKALTKGYVELAGPSMNY
;
A
#
# COMPACT_ATOMS: atom_id res chain seq x y z
N MET A 1 -28.13 -5.96 13.14
CA MET A 1 -27.35 -7.01 12.45
C MET A 1 -27.89 -7.10 11.03
N GLN A 2 -27.27 -6.39 10.08
CA GLN A 2 -27.77 -6.35 8.70
C GLN A 2 -27.26 -7.58 7.97
N MET A 3 -28.16 -8.52 7.66
CA MET A 3 -27.85 -9.71 6.87
C MET A 3 -27.35 -9.27 5.49
N LEU A 4 -26.19 -9.78 5.07
CA LEU A 4 -25.74 -9.71 3.69
C LEU A 4 -26.69 -10.58 2.86
N SER A 5 -27.45 -9.99 1.94
CA SER A 5 -28.30 -10.73 1.00
C SER A 5 -27.40 -11.62 0.13
N GLY A 6 -27.71 -12.92 0.07
CA GLY A 6 -26.90 -13.97 -0.55
C GLY A 6 -26.74 -13.93 -2.08
N ASN A 7 -26.67 -12.75 -2.72
CA ASN A 7 -26.56 -12.55 -4.16
C ASN A 7 -25.42 -11.62 -4.59
N GLU A 8 -24.56 -11.17 -3.68
CA GLU A 8 -23.44 -10.27 -4.02
C GLU A 8 -22.15 -11.07 -4.24
N ASP A 9 -21.48 -10.86 -5.39
CA ASP A 9 -20.17 -11.48 -5.64
C ASP A 9 -19.09 -10.94 -4.69
N PHE A 10 -18.05 -11.73 -4.46
CA PHE A 10 -16.99 -11.38 -3.50
C PHE A 10 -16.30 -10.03 -3.81
N PRO A 11 -15.93 -9.70 -5.07
CA PRO A 11 -15.36 -8.39 -5.39
C PRO A 11 -16.27 -7.21 -5.03
N THR A 12 -17.58 -7.34 -5.27
CA THR A 12 -18.55 -6.28 -4.97
C THR A 12 -18.74 -6.14 -3.46
N LEU A 13 -18.86 -7.26 -2.75
CA LEU A 13 -18.92 -7.29 -1.29
C LEU A 13 -17.67 -6.64 -0.67
N LEU A 14 -16.49 -6.98 -1.17
CA LEU A 14 -15.22 -6.43 -0.68
C LEU A 14 -15.12 -4.92 -0.96
N PHE A 15 -15.47 -4.48 -2.17
CA PHE A 15 -15.51 -3.05 -2.50
C PHE A 15 -16.44 -2.27 -1.57
N ASN A 16 -17.67 -2.77 -1.37
CA ASN A 16 -18.65 -2.14 -0.49
C ASN A 16 -18.20 -2.13 0.98
N THR A 17 -17.49 -3.17 1.41
CA THR A 17 -16.87 -3.22 2.75
C THR A 17 -15.76 -2.19 2.87
N ILE A 18 -14.90 -2.06 1.86
CA ILE A 18 -13.81 -1.06 1.86
C ILE A 18 -14.38 0.35 1.89
N LYS A 19 -15.36 0.64 1.04
CA LYS A 19 -15.99 1.97 0.94
C LYS A 19 -16.61 2.43 2.27
N LYS A 20 -17.12 1.49 3.09
CA LYS A 20 -17.70 1.80 4.41
C LYS A 20 -16.66 2.11 5.49
N ASN A 21 -15.40 1.73 5.30
CA ASN A 21 -14.34 1.88 6.29
C ASN A 21 -13.31 2.92 5.84
N LYS A 22 -13.00 3.90 6.70
CA LYS A 22 -12.02 4.96 6.37
C LYS A 22 -10.58 4.43 6.33
N VAL A 23 -10.27 3.41 7.12
CA VAL A 23 -8.94 2.83 7.27
C VAL A 23 -9.05 1.32 7.33
N ILE A 24 -8.16 0.62 6.61
CA ILE A 24 -8.12 -0.84 6.54
C ILE A 24 -6.67 -1.27 6.70
N SER A 25 -6.43 -2.20 7.61
CA SER A 25 -5.10 -2.76 7.86
C SER A 25 -5.05 -4.23 7.44
N ILE A 26 -4.03 -4.59 6.66
CA ILE A 26 -3.77 -5.97 6.26
C ILE A 26 -2.69 -6.52 7.18
N ILE A 27 -3.10 -7.35 8.14
CA ILE A 27 -2.22 -7.91 9.16
C ILE A 27 -1.97 -9.39 8.86
N GLY A 28 -0.74 -9.84 9.07
CA GLY A 28 -0.36 -11.24 8.90
C GLY A 28 0.83 -11.56 9.79
N LEU A 29 0.69 -12.57 10.65
CA LEU A 29 1.59 -12.90 11.76
C LEU A 29 2.92 -13.54 11.33
N SER A 30 3.18 -13.68 10.03
CA SER A 30 4.44 -14.22 9.51
C SER A 30 4.85 -13.51 8.21
N LYS A 31 6.13 -13.61 7.84
CA LYS A 31 6.62 -13.12 6.53
C LYS A 31 6.06 -14.02 5.42
N ASN A 32 5.86 -13.45 4.24
CA ASN A 32 5.42 -14.17 3.03
C ASN A 32 4.03 -14.84 3.11
N VAL A 33 3.15 -14.38 4.02
CA VAL A 33 1.75 -14.82 4.13
C VAL A 33 0.79 -14.07 3.20
N SER A 34 1.26 -13.71 2.00
CA SER A 34 0.45 -13.06 0.96
C SER A 34 -0.14 -11.68 1.30
N LYS A 35 0.36 -10.97 2.33
CA LYS A 35 -0.10 -9.60 2.67
C LYS A 35 -0.05 -8.64 1.48
N THR A 36 1.11 -8.57 0.83
CA THR A 36 1.34 -7.71 -0.34
C THR A 36 0.48 -8.16 -1.54
N THR A 37 0.25 -9.46 -1.70
CA THR A 37 -0.68 -10.01 -2.70
C THR A 37 -2.12 -9.55 -2.44
N THR A 38 -2.58 -9.62 -1.19
CA THR A 38 -3.90 -9.12 -0.77
C THR A 38 -4.03 -7.61 -0.98
N LEU A 39 -2.98 -6.85 -0.66
CA LEU A 39 -2.94 -5.41 -0.91
C LEU A 39 -3.11 -5.10 -2.40
N ASN A 40 -2.36 -5.77 -3.26
CA ASN A 40 -2.46 -5.60 -4.71
C ASN A 40 -3.85 -5.95 -5.25
N HIS A 41 -4.47 -7.01 -4.71
CA HIS A 41 -5.83 -7.39 -5.08
C HIS A 41 -6.83 -6.28 -4.72
N ILE A 42 -6.72 -5.71 -3.52
CA ILE A 42 -7.55 -4.59 -3.07
C ILE A 42 -7.33 -3.35 -3.95
N ILE A 43 -6.08 -2.98 -4.23
CA ILE A 43 -5.76 -1.85 -5.12
C ILE A 43 -6.42 -2.05 -6.50
N ASN A 44 -6.37 -3.26 -7.05
CA ASN A 44 -6.99 -3.57 -8.33
C ASN A 44 -8.53 -3.47 -8.29
N ILE A 45 -9.17 -3.80 -7.18
CA ILE A 45 -10.63 -3.63 -7.00
C ILE A 45 -11.02 -2.15 -6.92
N LEU A 46 -10.18 -1.32 -6.29
CA LEU A 46 -10.39 0.11 -6.09
C LEU A 46 -10.02 0.98 -7.29
N ARG A 47 -9.20 0.44 -8.21
CA ARG A 47 -8.79 1.09 -9.46
C ARG A 47 -10.00 1.74 -10.14
N ASP A 48 -9.84 3.00 -10.54
CA ASP A 48 -10.82 3.85 -11.24
C ASP A 48 -12.15 4.08 -10.51
N LYS A 49 -12.32 3.55 -9.30
CA LYS A 49 -13.56 3.68 -8.50
C LYS A 49 -13.40 4.60 -7.30
N GLN A 50 -12.21 4.65 -6.71
CA GLN A 50 -11.97 5.42 -5.49
C GLN A 50 -10.51 5.83 -5.35
N THR A 51 -10.27 7.09 -4.96
CA THR A 51 -8.95 7.54 -4.50
C THR A 51 -8.70 6.99 -3.11
N PHE A 52 -7.52 6.40 -2.89
CA PHE A 52 -7.12 5.85 -1.60
C PHE A 52 -5.70 6.26 -1.22
N GLY A 53 -5.44 6.16 0.08
CA GLY A 53 -4.12 6.27 0.68
C GLY A 53 -3.52 4.88 0.90
N VAL A 54 -2.20 4.70 0.74
CA VAL A 54 -1.51 3.47 1.11
C VAL A 54 -0.19 3.75 1.84
N THR A 55 0.13 2.94 2.84
CA THR A 55 1.38 2.98 3.59
C THR A 55 1.70 1.57 4.11
N SER A 56 2.92 1.35 4.60
CA SER A 56 3.31 0.13 5.32
C SER A 56 3.94 0.47 6.67
N ILE A 57 3.90 -0.45 7.63
CA ILE A 57 4.64 -0.37 8.90
C ILE A 57 6.07 -0.93 8.77
N GLY A 58 6.36 -1.65 7.68
CA GLY A 58 7.67 -2.18 7.35
C GLY A 58 8.05 -1.76 5.94
N ARG A 59 9.09 -2.41 5.41
CA ARG A 59 9.42 -2.33 3.99
C ARG A 59 8.60 -3.38 3.24
N ASP A 60 7.84 -2.94 2.24
CA ASP A 60 7.03 -3.77 1.36
C ASP A 60 7.17 -3.32 -0.10
N GLY A 61 7.08 -4.29 -1.00
CA GLY A 61 7.16 -4.06 -2.44
C GLY A 61 8.58 -4.10 -2.98
N GLU A 62 9.62 -4.35 -2.17
CA GLU A 62 10.98 -4.58 -2.65
C GLU A 62 11.04 -5.72 -3.68
N PRO A 63 11.95 -5.69 -4.67
CA PRO A 63 11.96 -6.68 -5.75
C PRO A 63 12.31 -8.10 -5.29
N TYR A 64 13.07 -8.24 -4.19
CA TYR A 64 13.51 -9.52 -3.64
C TYR A 64 13.39 -9.53 -2.12
N ASP A 65 12.95 -10.65 -1.56
CA ASP A 65 12.99 -10.84 -0.11
C ASP A 65 14.44 -10.97 0.37
N THR A 66 14.82 -10.20 1.39
CA THR A 66 16.20 -10.19 1.91
C THR A 66 16.64 -11.50 2.57
N ILE A 67 15.70 -12.36 2.96
CA ILE A 67 15.97 -13.65 3.60
C ILE A 67 15.90 -14.78 2.57
N THR A 68 14.83 -14.82 1.77
CA THR A 68 14.59 -15.95 0.84
C THR A 68 15.14 -15.72 -0.56
N GLN A 69 15.55 -14.50 -0.91
CA GLN A 69 15.98 -14.07 -2.26
C GLN A 69 14.97 -14.33 -3.37
N LEU A 70 13.72 -14.67 -3.02
CA LEU A 70 12.66 -14.89 -3.98
C LEU A 70 12.09 -13.55 -4.47
N PRO A 71 11.64 -13.47 -5.73
CA PRO A 71 10.94 -12.29 -6.25
C PRO A 71 9.71 -11.97 -5.39
N LYS A 72 9.57 -10.70 -5.01
CA LYS A 72 8.43 -10.21 -4.25
C LYS A 72 7.43 -9.49 -5.17
N PRO A 73 6.12 -9.55 -4.86
CA PRO A 73 5.12 -8.85 -5.64
C PRO A 73 5.31 -7.33 -5.49
N LYS A 74 5.53 -6.66 -6.62
CA LYS A 74 5.59 -5.20 -6.71
C LYS A 74 4.23 -4.58 -6.35
N ILE A 75 4.23 -3.43 -5.68
CA ILE A 75 3.02 -2.65 -5.41
C ILE A 75 2.84 -1.66 -6.55
N ILE A 76 1.74 -1.77 -7.30
CA ILE A 76 1.43 -0.87 -8.41
C ILE A 76 0.28 0.02 -7.98
N VAL A 77 0.51 1.34 -7.98
CA VAL A 77 -0.52 2.34 -7.67
C VAL A 77 -0.95 3.08 -8.93
N GLU A 78 -2.17 3.59 -8.92
CA GLU A 78 -2.74 4.34 -10.03
C GLU A 78 -2.44 5.85 -9.88
N LYS A 79 -2.59 6.60 -10.97
CA LYS A 79 -2.49 8.06 -10.92
C LYS A 79 -3.51 8.61 -9.92
N GLY A 80 -3.07 9.52 -9.06
CA GLY A 80 -3.88 10.14 -8.03
C GLY A 80 -3.89 9.40 -6.68
N THR A 81 -3.35 8.17 -6.60
CA THR A 81 -3.14 7.50 -5.32
C THR A 81 -2.24 8.34 -4.42
N ILE A 82 -2.62 8.47 -3.15
CA ILE A 82 -1.79 9.08 -2.12
C ILE A 82 -1.04 7.95 -1.41
N PHE A 83 0.24 8.14 -1.13
CA PHE A 83 1.00 7.15 -0.37
C PHE A 83 2.02 7.80 0.55
N ALA A 84 2.32 7.12 1.65
CA ALA A 84 3.39 7.51 2.55
C ALA A 84 4.53 6.49 2.44
N THR A 85 5.74 6.97 2.21
CA THR A 85 6.93 6.12 2.14
C THR A 85 8.19 6.90 2.52
N ALA A 86 9.24 6.19 2.94
CA ALA A 86 10.56 6.75 3.19
C ALA A 86 11.22 7.24 1.90
N GLU A 87 12.06 8.26 1.98
CA GLU A 87 12.78 8.86 0.84
C GLU A 87 13.57 7.83 0.03
N ASP A 88 14.32 6.93 0.67
CA ASP A 88 15.10 5.92 -0.04
C ASP A 88 14.22 4.88 -0.74
N SER A 89 13.05 4.57 -0.17
CA SER A 89 12.07 3.69 -0.82
C SER A 89 11.40 4.37 -2.01
N LEU A 90 11.18 5.70 -1.96
CA LEU A 90 10.76 6.43 -3.16
C LEU A 90 11.83 6.38 -4.25
N ASN A 91 13.12 6.47 -3.91
CA ASN A 91 14.22 6.36 -4.89
C ASN A 91 14.27 4.99 -5.59
N ASN A 92 13.79 3.94 -4.92
CA ASN A 92 13.66 2.59 -5.50
C ASN A 92 12.37 2.42 -6.32
N SER A 93 11.47 3.41 -6.32
CA SER A 93 10.19 3.36 -7.02
C SER A 93 10.30 3.83 -8.47
N ASP A 94 9.40 3.37 -9.34
CA ASP A 94 9.31 3.80 -10.74
C ASP A 94 7.96 4.49 -10.96
N ILE A 95 7.89 5.76 -10.55
CA ILE A 95 6.69 6.57 -10.56
C ILE A 95 7.03 8.07 -10.51
N LYS A 96 6.22 8.92 -11.17
CA LYS A 96 6.29 10.37 -10.98
C LYS A 96 5.40 10.78 -9.82
N THR A 97 5.89 11.64 -8.94
CA THR A 97 5.18 12.05 -7.72
C THR A 97 5.17 13.56 -7.52
N GLU A 98 4.19 14.00 -6.75
CA GLU A 98 4.13 15.32 -6.12
C GLU A 98 4.26 15.10 -4.60
N LEU A 99 5.20 15.80 -3.96
CA LEU A 99 5.31 15.81 -2.49
C LEU A 99 4.17 16.66 -1.92
N LEU A 100 3.30 16.04 -1.11
CA LEU A 100 2.20 16.72 -0.45
C LEU A 100 2.58 17.21 0.94
N LYS A 101 3.35 16.42 1.69
CA LYS A 101 3.75 16.74 3.07
C LYS A 101 4.98 15.96 3.50
N THR A 102 5.95 16.68 4.06
CA THR A 102 7.02 16.07 4.87
C THR A 102 6.52 15.85 6.29
N THR A 103 6.73 14.65 6.83
CA THR A 103 6.34 14.32 8.21
C THR A 103 7.55 14.44 9.15
N GLU A 104 7.30 14.33 10.46
CA GLU A 104 8.33 14.27 11.48
C GLU A 104 8.86 12.84 11.73
N PHE A 105 8.33 11.84 11.03
CA PHE A 105 8.73 10.44 11.21
C PHE A 105 10.00 10.14 10.41
N THR A 106 11.07 9.76 11.12
CA THR A 106 12.33 9.31 10.52
C THR A 106 12.53 7.81 10.68
N THR A 107 13.15 7.21 9.67
CA THR A 107 13.57 5.80 9.66
C THR A 107 15.01 5.70 9.17
N PRO A 108 15.67 4.53 9.29
CA PRO A 108 16.96 4.30 8.65
C PRO A 108 16.95 4.48 7.13
N LEU A 109 15.78 4.48 6.48
CA LEU A 109 15.59 4.70 5.03
C LEU A 109 15.22 6.16 4.68
N GLY A 110 15.38 7.08 5.64
CA GLY A 110 15.08 8.50 5.48
C GLY A 110 13.76 8.93 6.11
N ILE A 111 13.37 10.18 5.81
CA ILE A 111 12.14 10.79 6.33
C ILE A 111 10.93 10.18 5.63
N ILE A 112 9.86 9.91 6.38
CA ILE A 112 8.58 9.51 5.80
C ILE A 112 7.89 10.75 5.24
N ASN A 113 7.59 10.70 3.96
CA ASN A 113 6.92 11.77 3.23
C ASN A 113 5.61 11.24 2.64
N ILE A 114 4.62 12.12 2.51
CA ILE A 114 3.33 11.84 1.86
C ILE A 114 3.40 12.38 0.44
N TYR A 115 3.19 11.50 -0.53
CA TYR A 115 3.24 11.79 -1.95
C TYR A 115 1.89 11.53 -2.61
N LYS A 116 1.67 12.19 -3.75
CA LYS A 116 0.61 11.87 -4.71
C LYS A 116 1.24 11.34 -5.99
N ALA A 117 0.74 10.21 -6.47
CA ALA A 117 1.11 9.64 -7.76
C ALA A 117 0.62 10.53 -8.92
N LEU A 118 1.54 11.00 -9.76
CA LEU A 118 1.23 11.73 -11.00
C LEU A 118 1.08 10.79 -12.21
N THR A 119 1.62 9.58 -12.11
CA THR A 119 1.49 8.50 -13.09
C THR A 119 1.09 7.20 -12.39
N LYS A 120 0.58 6.22 -13.15
CA LYS A 120 0.59 4.83 -12.70
C LYS A 120 2.04 4.37 -12.60
N GLY A 121 2.38 3.62 -11.57
CA GLY A 121 3.77 3.19 -11.38
C GLY A 121 3.96 2.23 -10.22
N TYR A 122 5.18 1.72 -10.14
CA TYR A 122 5.63 0.88 -9.04
C TYR A 122 6.05 1.77 -7.87
N VAL A 123 5.62 1.40 -6.65
CA VAL A 123 6.01 2.05 -5.41
C VAL A 123 6.58 1.04 -4.44
N GLU A 124 7.74 1.34 -3.89
CA GLU A 124 8.25 0.69 -2.69
C GLU A 124 7.75 1.46 -1.46
N LEU A 125 7.06 0.76 -0.56
CA LEU A 125 6.52 1.35 0.67
C LEU A 125 7.42 1.00 1.84
N ALA A 126 7.89 2.03 2.55
CA ALA A 126 8.54 1.89 3.84
C ALA A 126 7.96 2.91 4.81
N GLY A 127 7.43 2.45 5.94
CA GLY A 127 7.02 3.32 7.03
C GLY A 127 7.82 3.12 8.30
N PRO A 128 7.42 3.78 9.39
CA PRO A 128 8.15 3.74 10.65
C PRO A 128 8.06 2.34 11.27
N SER A 129 9.19 1.63 11.29
CA SER A 129 9.27 0.25 11.79
C SER A 129 9.70 0.13 13.26
N MET A 130 10.08 1.24 13.89
CA MET A 130 10.46 1.29 15.29
C MET A 130 9.57 2.28 16.04
N ASN A 131 8.96 1.82 17.12
CA ASN A 131 8.47 2.70 18.17
C ASN A 131 9.69 3.12 18.99
N TYR A 132 9.89 4.42 19.16
CA TYR A 132 10.82 4.95 20.17
C TYR A 132 10.23 4.78 21.56
#